data_AF-A0A447PUW2-F1
#
_entry.id   AF-A0A447PUW2-F1
#
_cell.length_a   1.000
_cell.length_b   1.000
_cell.length_c   1.000
_cell.angle_alpha   90.00
_cell.angle_beta   90.00
_cell.angle_gamma   90.00
#
_symmetry.space_group_name_H-M   'P 1'
#
loop_
_entity.id
_entity.type
_entity.pdbx_description
1 polymer ?
#
loop_
_entity_poly.entity_id
_entity_poly.type
_entity_poly.pdbx_seq_one_letter_code
_entity_poly.pdbx_strand_id
1 'polypeptide(L)'
;MTSPDGGLGIKINGQAQVLEGQKVNLLLKRGQQEYVFPTQVVRVTGNEVGLQLMPLTTKQHIDFVQCTFARADTWALWQDSFPEDKPLESLLDILKLGFRGYRHLAEFAPPSVKVIFRSLTALIAWIVSFIPRRPERQAAIQPSDRVMAQAQQ
;
A
#
# COMPACT_ATOMS: atom_id res chain seq x y z
N MET A 1 7.89 -22.54 32.47
CA MET A 1 6.98 -23.37 31.65
C MET A 1 5.91 -22.43 31.10
N THR A 2 6.21 -21.81 29.97
CA THR A 2 5.43 -20.73 29.36
C THR A 2 4.28 -21.34 28.57
N SER A 3 3.04 -21.13 29.04
CA SER A 3 1.84 -21.46 28.26
C SER A 3 1.86 -20.65 26.96
N PRO A 4 1.48 -21.20 25.80
CA PRO A 4 1.31 -20.38 24.60
C PRO A 4 0.13 -19.45 24.84
N ASP A 5 0.43 -18.18 25.16
CA ASP A 5 -0.55 -17.14 25.49
C ASP A 5 -1.33 -16.71 24.24
N GLY A 6 -2.21 -17.59 23.77
CA GLY A 6 -3.20 -17.29 22.75
C GLY A 6 -4.44 -16.68 23.40
N GLY A 7 -4.58 -15.36 23.29
CA GLY A 7 -5.86 -14.68 23.52
C GLY A 7 -6.77 -14.82 22.30
N LEU A 8 -8.07 -15.01 22.51
CA LEU A 8 -9.07 -15.14 21.47
C LEU A 8 -10.13 -14.05 21.65
N GLY A 9 -10.41 -13.29 20.59
CA GLY A 9 -11.54 -12.38 20.56
C GLY A 9 -12.75 -13.07 19.92
N ILE A 10 -13.88 -13.13 20.62
CA ILE A 10 -15.15 -13.57 20.04
C ILE A 10 -16.16 -12.43 20.05
N LYS A 11 -16.99 -12.36 19.02
CA LYS A 11 -18.12 -11.44 18.96
C LYS A 11 -19.39 -12.22 19.22
N ILE A 12 -20.18 -11.78 20.19
CA ILE A 12 -21.43 -12.44 20.56
C ILE A 12 -22.60 -11.67 19.95
N ASN A 13 -23.40 -12.37 19.14
CA ASN A 13 -24.65 -11.85 18.60
C ASN A 13 -25.77 -12.08 19.63
N GLY A 14 -26.16 -11.03 20.36
CA GLY A 14 -27.21 -11.05 21.39
C GLY A 14 -26.79 -10.39 22.71
N GLN A 15 -27.69 -10.37 23.70
CA GLN A 15 -27.42 -9.89 25.06
C GLN A 15 -26.72 -10.97 25.90
N ALA A 16 -25.55 -11.45 25.47
CA ALA A 16 -24.80 -12.38 26.29
C ALA A 16 -24.16 -11.63 27.47
N GLN A 17 -24.69 -11.86 28.67
CA GLN A 17 -24.15 -11.34 29.91
C GLN A 17 -23.01 -12.25 30.39
N VAL A 18 -21.84 -12.08 29.80
CA VAL A 18 -20.63 -12.76 30.24
C VAL A 18 -19.86 -11.83 31.16
N LEU A 19 -19.36 -12.34 32.29
CA LEU A 19 -18.60 -11.55 33.26
C LEU A 19 -17.10 -11.79 33.09
N GLU A 20 -16.29 -10.75 33.31
CA GLU A 20 -14.85 -10.91 33.41
C GLU A 20 -14.47 -11.87 34.54
N GLY A 21 -13.47 -12.69 34.31
CA GLY A 21 -13.03 -13.77 35.19
C GLY A 21 -13.84 -15.06 35.09
N GLN A 22 -14.98 -15.07 34.38
CA GLN A 22 -15.81 -16.26 34.24
C GLN A 22 -15.09 -17.35 33.43
N LYS A 23 -15.09 -18.58 33.95
CA LYS A 23 -14.62 -19.76 33.20
C LYS A 23 -15.69 -20.21 32.23
N VAL A 24 -15.34 -20.29 30.96
CA VAL A 24 -16.24 -20.66 29.87
C VAL A 24 -15.56 -21.67 28.96
N ASN A 25 -16.37 -22.47 28.28
CA ASN A 25 -15.87 -23.46 27.32
C ASN A 25 -16.03 -22.90 25.91
N LEU A 26 -14.91 -22.81 25.18
CA LEU A 26 -14.90 -22.45 23.78
C LEU A 26 -15.12 -23.71 22.94
N LEU A 27 -16.17 -23.70 22.12
CA LEU A 27 -16.44 -24.76 21.15
C LEU A 27 -15.96 -24.33 19.76
N LEU A 28 -15.02 -25.08 19.17
CA LEU A 28 -14.61 -24.90 17.78
C LEU A 28 -15.02 -26.12 16.96
N LYS A 29 -15.49 -25.89 15.74
CA LYS A 29 -15.84 -26.97 14.81
C LYS A 29 -14.79 -27.08 13.72
N ARG A 30 -14.39 -28.30 13.40
CA ARG A 30 -13.55 -28.64 12.25
C ARG A 30 -14.23 -29.74 11.45
N GLY A 31 -14.79 -29.37 10.29
CA GLY A 31 -15.65 -30.26 9.52
C GLY A 31 -16.86 -30.70 10.36
N GLN A 32 -17.00 -32.01 10.56
CA GLN A 32 -18.07 -32.62 11.35
C GLN A 32 -17.71 -32.84 12.83
N GLN A 33 -16.48 -32.52 13.25
CA GLN A 33 -16.03 -32.73 14.62
C GLN A 33 -16.08 -31.42 15.42
N GLU A 34 -16.52 -31.52 16.68
CA GLU A 34 -16.56 -30.42 17.63
C GLU A 34 -15.51 -30.63 18.72
N TYR A 35 -14.77 -29.58 19.04
CA TYR A 35 -13.69 -29.58 20.03
C TYR A 35 -13.98 -28.53 21.09
N VAL A 36 -13.73 -28.88 22.35
CA VAL A 36 -13.99 -28.02 23.51
C VAL A 36 -12.67 -27.63 24.16
N PHE A 37 -12.49 -26.32 24.38
CA PHE A 37 -11.31 -25.75 25.00
C PHE A 37 -11.70 -24.93 26.24
N PRO A 38 -11.13 -25.24 27.42
CA PRO A 38 -11.37 -24.46 28.62
C PRO A 38 -10.73 -23.07 28.47
N THR A 39 -11.54 -22.04 28.71
CA THR A 39 -11.12 -20.64 28.59
C THR A 39 -11.61 -19.82 29.78
N GLN A 40 -11.02 -18.66 29.97
CA GLN A 40 -11.46 -17.66 30.93
C GLN A 40 -11.70 -16.33 30.23
N VAL A 41 -12.77 -15.64 30.60
CA VAL A 41 -13.07 -14.31 30.09
C VAL A 41 -12.12 -13.32 30.74
N VAL A 42 -11.31 -12.63 29.94
CA VAL A 42 -10.33 -11.64 30.42
C VAL A 42 -10.74 -10.20 30.15
N ARG A 43 -11.69 -10.00 29.24
CA ARG A 43 -12.18 -8.67 28.85
C ARG A 43 -13.57 -8.77 28.24
N VAL A 44 -14.45 -7.84 28.59
CA VAL A 44 -15.74 -7.68 27.91
C VAL A 44 -15.88 -6.23 27.43
N THR A 45 -16.19 -6.01 26.16
CA THR A 45 -16.40 -4.67 25.60
C THR A 45 -17.56 -4.69 24.61
N GLY A 46 -18.71 -4.22 25.07
CA GLY A 46 -19.95 -4.29 24.29
C GLY A 46 -20.29 -5.74 23.94
N ASN A 47 -20.24 -6.07 22.64
CA ASN A 47 -20.51 -7.41 22.12
C ASN A 47 -19.24 -8.24 21.86
N GLU A 48 -18.07 -7.72 22.21
CA GLU A 48 -16.79 -8.40 22.04
C GLU A 48 -16.30 -8.93 23.39
N VAL A 49 -15.88 -10.19 23.40
CA VAL A 49 -15.37 -10.87 24.59
C VAL A 49 -13.98 -11.40 24.29
N GLY A 50 -13.02 -10.96 25.08
CA GLY A 50 -11.67 -11.51 25.11
C GLY A 50 -11.63 -12.73 26.01
N LEU A 51 -11.17 -13.84 25.45
CA LEU A 51 -10.97 -15.12 26.11
C LEU A 51 -9.49 -15.45 26.19
N GLN A 52 -9.05 -16.01 27.30
CA GLN A 52 -7.72 -16.58 27.48
C GLN A 52 -7.85 -18.09 27.62
N LEU A 53 -7.02 -18.84 26.90
CA LEU A 53 -6.96 -20.29 27.05
C LEU A 53 -6.39 -20.66 28.41
N MET A 54 -7.08 -21.56 29.11
CA MET A 54 -6.54 -22.20 30.30
C MET A 54 -5.46 -23.21 29.91
N PRO A 55 -4.62 -23.69 30.86
CA PRO A 55 -3.64 -24.73 30.59
C PRO A 55 -4.29 -25.94 29.88
N LEU A 56 -3.82 -26.21 28.67
CA LEU A 56 -4.30 -27.30 27.83
C LEU A 56 -3.35 -28.50 27.92
N THR A 57 -3.89 -29.69 27.70
CA THR A 57 -3.06 -30.88 27.42
C THR A 57 -2.42 -30.77 26.03
N THR A 58 -1.33 -31.51 25.79
CA THR A 58 -0.66 -31.54 24.46
C THR A 58 -1.63 -31.87 23.32
N LYS A 59 -2.55 -32.82 23.53
CA LYS A 59 -3.58 -33.17 22.53
C LYS A 59 -4.52 -32.01 22.25
N GLN A 60 -5.08 -31.38 23.28
CA GLN A 60 -5.94 -30.21 23.13
C GLN A 60 -5.21 -29.05 22.47
N HIS A 61 -3.92 -28.86 22.73
CA HIS A 61 -3.15 -27.83 22.05
C HIS A 61 -3.03 -28.10 20.55
N ILE A 62 -2.77 -29.35 20.16
CA ILE A 62 -2.75 -29.76 18.74
C ILE A 62 -4.13 -29.54 18.10
N ASP A 63 -5.20 -29.99 18.76
CA ASP A 63 -6.56 -29.82 18.26
C ASP A 63 -6.93 -28.34 18.09
N PHE A 64 -6.53 -27.50 19.05
CA PHE A 64 -6.76 -26.06 19.00
C PHE A 64 -6.06 -25.41 17.80
N VAL A 65 -4.76 -25.64 17.64
CA VAL A 65 -3.98 -25.13 16.51
C VAL A 65 -4.56 -25.60 15.18
N GLN A 66 -5.03 -26.84 15.11
CA GLN A 66 -5.66 -27.36 13.92
C GLN A 66 -7.03 -26.71 13.63
N CYS A 67 -7.80 -26.35 14.65
CA CYS A 67 -9.06 -25.65 14.45
C CYS A 67 -8.87 -24.19 13.99
N THR A 68 -7.83 -23.49 14.46
CA THR A 68 -7.62 -22.06 14.18
C THR A 68 -6.69 -21.77 13.00
N PHE A 69 -5.66 -22.60 12.80
CA PHE A 69 -4.59 -22.33 11.83
C PHE A 69 -4.46 -23.38 10.72
N ALA A 70 -5.12 -24.54 10.79
CA ALA A 70 -4.98 -25.57 9.75
C ALA A 70 -5.81 -25.29 8.47
N ARG A 71 -6.34 -24.08 8.29
CA ARG A 71 -6.81 -23.67 6.96
C ARG A 71 -5.61 -23.30 6.09
N ALA A 72 -5.11 -24.29 5.35
CA ALA A 72 -4.22 -24.07 4.22
C ALA A 72 -4.98 -23.52 2.98
N ASP A 73 -6.31 -23.54 3.00
CA ASP A 73 -7.17 -23.30 1.83
C ASP A 73 -7.27 -21.82 1.42
N THR A 74 -6.70 -20.89 2.19
CA THR A 74 -6.60 -19.48 1.82
C THR A 74 -5.67 -19.25 0.63
N TRP A 75 -4.71 -20.14 0.39
CA TRP A 75 -3.83 -20.06 -0.78
C TRP A 75 -4.56 -20.50 -2.06
N ALA A 76 -5.50 -21.45 -1.96
CA ALA A 76 -6.28 -21.93 -3.09
C ALA A 76 -7.30 -20.89 -3.58
N LEU A 77 -7.96 -20.18 -2.66
CA LEU A 77 -8.93 -19.14 -3.04
C LEU A 77 -8.30 -17.85 -3.59
N TRP A 78 -7.03 -17.57 -3.27
CA TRP A 78 -6.30 -16.41 -3.80
C TRP A 78 -5.96 -16.53 -5.29
N GLN A 79 -5.92 -17.76 -5.81
CA GLN A 79 -5.59 -18.01 -7.21
C GLN A 79 -6.76 -17.69 -8.16
N ASP A 80 -8.00 -17.71 -7.65
CA ASP A 80 -9.21 -17.38 -8.43
C ASP A 80 -9.50 -15.88 -8.51
N SER A 81 -8.83 -15.06 -7.70
CA SER A 81 -9.06 -13.60 -7.62
C SER A 81 -7.90 -12.79 -8.18
N PHE A 82 -7.24 -13.27 -9.24
CA PHE A 82 -6.37 -12.40 -10.06
C PHE A 82 -7.27 -11.56 -10.98
N PRO A 83 -7.52 -10.27 -10.69
CA PRO A 83 -8.10 -9.39 -11.69
C PRO A 83 -7.13 -9.31 -12.87
N GLU A 84 -7.67 -9.25 -14.09
CA GLU A 84 -6.90 -9.09 -15.33
C GLU A 84 -5.68 -8.19 -15.11
N ASP A 85 -4.49 -8.72 -15.41
CA ASP A 85 -3.25 -7.97 -15.38
C ASP A 85 -3.46 -6.68 -16.18
N LYS A 86 -3.43 -5.54 -15.49
CA LYS A 86 -3.36 -4.21 -16.09
C LYS A 86 -1.90 -3.76 -16.07
N PRO A 87 -1.04 -4.27 -16.96
CA PRO A 87 0.40 -4.03 -16.92
C PRO A 87 0.75 -2.53 -16.95
N LEU A 88 -0.10 -1.72 -17.59
CA LEU A 88 0.07 -0.26 -17.65
C LEU A 88 -0.27 0.45 -16.33
N GLU A 89 -1.28 0.00 -15.58
CA GLU A 89 -1.61 0.60 -14.27
C GLU A 89 -0.52 0.26 -13.25
N SER A 90 -0.05 -0.99 -13.21
CA SER A 90 1.07 -1.41 -12.35
C SER A 90 2.35 -0.64 -12.66
N LEU A 91 2.67 -0.41 -13.94
CA LEU A 91 3.83 0.38 -14.35
C LEU A 91 3.71 1.85 -13.89
N LEU A 92 2.53 2.46 -14.07
CA LEU A 92 2.29 3.83 -13.63
C LEU A 92 2.39 3.97 -12.11
N ASP A 93 1.94 2.98 -11.35
CA ASP A 93 2.02 3.01 -9.90
C ASP A 93 3.45 2.81 -9.38
N ILE A 94 4.24 1.95 -10.03
CA ILE A 94 5.69 1.84 -9.77
C ILE A 94 6.40 3.18 -10.07
N LEU A 95 6.07 3.82 -11.19
CA LEU A 95 6.63 5.12 -11.56
C LEU A 95 6.26 6.21 -10.55
N LYS A 96 4.99 6.29 -10.12
CA LYS A 96 4.53 7.24 -9.08
C LYS A 96 5.24 6.98 -7.76
N LEU A 97 5.42 5.72 -7.37
CA LEU A 97 6.12 5.34 -6.14
C LEU A 97 7.59 5.77 -6.20
N GLY A 98 8.26 5.51 -7.33
CA GLY A 98 9.61 5.99 -7.59
C GLY A 98 9.71 7.51 -7.49
N PHE A 99 8.79 8.23 -8.14
CA PHE A 99 8.75 9.69 -8.12
C PHE A 99 8.50 10.27 -6.72
N ARG A 100 7.68 9.61 -5.90
CA ARG A 100 7.46 9.98 -4.49
C ARG A 100 8.74 9.81 -3.67
N GLY A 101 9.51 8.75 -3.91
CA GLY A 101 10.83 8.55 -3.30
C GLY A 101 11.82 9.66 -3.68
N TYR A 102 11.88 10.02 -4.97
CA TYR A 102 12.71 11.15 -5.43
C TYR A 102 12.25 12.50 -4.87
N ARG A 103 10.92 12.72 -4.73
CA ARG A 103 10.39 13.94 -4.11
C ARG A 103 10.77 14.05 -2.64
N HIS A 104 10.72 12.94 -1.90
CA HIS A 104 11.11 12.91 -0.51
C HIS A 104 12.62 13.13 -0.33
N LEU A 105 13.44 12.58 -1.23
CA LEU A 105 14.88 12.89 -1.30
C LEU A 105 15.14 14.37 -1.67
N ALA A 106 14.31 14.96 -2.52
CA ALA A 106 14.42 16.37 -2.91
C ALA A 106 14.04 17.32 -1.77
N GLU A 107 13.16 16.93 -0.84
CA GLU A 107 12.84 17.69 0.37
C GLU A 107 14.04 17.76 1.35
N PHE A 108 14.94 16.77 1.32
CA PHE A 108 16.21 16.76 2.07
C PHE A 108 17.44 17.14 1.23
N ALA A 109 17.25 17.56 -0.03
CA ALA A 109 18.35 17.88 -0.92
C ALA A 109 19.05 19.20 -0.54
N PRO A 110 20.37 19.19 -0.26
CA PRO A 110 21.15 20.41 -0.09
C PRO A 110 21.19 21.25 -1.38
N PRO A 111 21.63 22.54 -1.31
CA PRO A 111 21.76 23.43 -2.48
C PRO A 111 22.51 22.85 -3.68
N SER A 112 23.34 21.83 -3.44
CA SER A 112 24.09 21.04 -4.43
C SER A 112 23.22 20.43 -5.55
N VAL A 113 21.96 20.07 -5.26
CA VAL A 113 21.07 19.48 -6.28
C VAL A 113 20.62 20.50 -7.32
N LYS A 114 20.47 21.78 -6.94
CA LYS A 114 20.17 22.86 -7.90
C LYS A 114 21.31 23.04 -8.91
N VAL A 115 22.56 22.83 -8.48
CA VAL A 115 23.74 22.91 -9.37
C VAL A 115 23.76 21.72 -10.33
N ILE A 116 23.53 20.50 -9.84
CA ILE A 116 23.48 19.29 -10.69
C ILE A 116 22.37 19.40 -11.74
N PHE A 117 21.17 19.85 -11.34
CA PHE A 117 20.06 20.03 -12.26
C PHE A 117 20.37 21.08 -13.34
N ARG A 118 20.99 22.19 -12.94
CA ARG A 118 21.43 23.24 -13.88
C ARG A 118 22.50 22.72 -14.85
N SER A 119 23.49 21.97 -14.37
CA SER A 119 24.51 21.33 -15.22
C SER A 119 23.89 20.31 -16.18
N LEU A 120 22.94 19.51 -15.72
CA LEU A 120 22.24 18.53 -16.55
C LEU A 120 21.43 19.21 -17.65
N THR A 121 20.67 20.26 -17.33
CA THR A 121 19.94 21.04 -18.34
C THR A 121 20.86 21.72 -19.35
N ALA A 122 22.03 22.22 -18.92
CA ALA A 122 23.03 22.80 -19.81
C ALA A 122 23.65 21.75 -20.75
N LEU A 123 23.89 20.54 -20.25
CA LEU A 123 24.39 19.42 -21.04
C LEU A 123 23.36 18.94 -22.07
N ILE A 124 22.08 18.87 -21.68
CA ILE A 124 20.99 18.55 -22.62
C ILE A 124 20.85 19.67 -23.66
N ALA A 125 20.88 20.95 -23.28
CA ALA A 125 20.83 22.06 -24.23
C ALA A 125 22.02 22.05 -25.19
N TRP A 126 23.20 21.69 -24.70
CA TRP A 126 24.41 21.49 -25.51
C TRP A 126 24.23 20.33 -26.50
N ILE A 127 23.69 19.18 -26.08
CA ILE A 127 23.39 18.05 -27.00
C ILE A 127 22.31 18.43 -28.02
N VAL A 128 21.24 19.09 -27.58
CA VAL A 128 20.15 19.54 -28.46
C VAL A 128 20.62 20.59 -29.46
N SER A 129 21.69 21.35 -29.16
CA SER A 129 22.30 22.27 -30.12
C SER A 129 22.88 21.58 -31.36
N PHE A 130 23.20 20.29 -31.25
CA PHE A 130 23.63 19.46 -32.38
C PHE A 130 22.47 19.02 -33.29
N ILE A 131 21.21 19.27 -32.89
CA ILE A 131 20.06 19.07 -33.77
C ILE A 131 20.04 20.23 -34.78
N PRO A 132 20.17 19.96 -36.09
CA PRO A 132 20.26 21.00 -37.10
C PRO A 132 18.99 21.85 -37.09
N ARG A 133 19.11 23.09 -36.59
CA ARG A 133 18.04 24.08 -36.65
C ARG A 133 17.83 24.44 -38.11
N ARG A 134 16.63 24.17 -38.63
CA ARG A 134 16.19 24.76 -39.90
C ARG A 134 16.23 26.27 -39.72
N PRO A 135 17.00 27.03 -40.52
CA PRO A 135 16.97 28.47 -40.44
C PRO A 135 15.55 28.92 -40.78
N GLU A 136 14.90 29.62 -39.84
CA GLU A 136 13.73 30.41 -40.19
C GLU A 136 14.17 31.38 -41.29
N ARG A 137 13.59 31.20 -42.48
CA ARG A 137 13.68 32.16 -43.58
C ARG A 137 13.26 33.50 -42.99
N GLN A 138 14.21 34.44 -42.90
CA GLN A 138 13.94 35.85 -42.63
C GLN A 138 12.85 36.28 -43.61
N ALA A 139 11.61 36.33 -43.12
CA ALA A 139 10.50 36.92 -43.85
C ALA A 139 10.87 38.39 -44.02
N ALA A 140 11.14 38.75 -45.27
CA ALA A 140 11.51 40.08 -45.69
C ALA A 140 10.55 41.11 -45.11
N ILE A 141 11.02 41.93 -44.18
CA ILE A 141 10.43 43.23 -43.91
C ILE A 141 11.29 44.21 -44.72
N GLN A 142 10.93 44.40 -45.99
CA GLN A 142 11.34 45.57 -46.75
C GLN A 142 10.56 46.78 -46.23
N PRO A 143 11.20 47.83 -45.69
CA PRO A 143 10.51 49.08 -45.41
C PRO A 143 10.43 49.90 -46.72
N SER A 144 9.53 49.50 -47.63
CA SER A 144 9.20 50.25 -48.84
C SER A 144 7.94 51.10 -48.64
N ASP A 145 7.94 51.99 -47.63
CA ASP A 145 6.85 52.95 -47.38
C ASP A 145 7.38 54.34 -46.96
N ARG A 146 8.56 54.73 -47.45
CA ARG A 146 9.11 56.08 -47.21
C ARG A 146 9.20 56.98 -48.44
N VAL A 147 8.66 56.58 -49.59
CA VAL A 147 8.83 57.33 -50.86
C VAL A 147 7.61 58.20 -51.24
N MET A 148 6.45 58.06 -50.61
CA MET A 148 5.25 58.82 -51.02
C MET A 148 4.94 60.09 -50.21
N ALA A 149 5.84 60.53 -49.31
CA ALA A 149 5.66 61.75 -48.51
C ALA A 149 6.55 62.94 -48.94
N GLN A 150 7.30 62.84 -50.05
CA GLN A 150 8.09 63.94 -50.61
C GLN A 150 7.50 64.58 -51.87
N ALA A 151 6.25 64.24 -52.25
CA ALA A 151 5.52 64.95 -53.29
C ALA A 151 4.88 66.25 -52.73
N GLN A 152 5.73 67.14 -52.20
CA GLN A 152 5.41 68.53 -51.91
C GLN A 152 6.70 69.35 -52.05
N GLN A 153 7.09 69.59 -53.30
CA GLN A 153 7.93 70.71 -53.72
C GLN A 153 7.69 70.99 -55.19
#